data_AF-A0A5J4PXW2-F1
#
_entry.id   AF-A0A5J4PXW2-F1
#
_cell.length_a   1.000
_cell.length_b   1.000
_cell.length_c   1.000
_cell.angle_alpha   90.00
_cell.angle_beta   90.00
_cell.angle_gamma   90.00
#
_symmetry.space_group_name_H-M   'P 1'
#
loop_
_entity.id
_entity.type
_entity.pdbx_description
1 polymer ?
#
loop_
_entity_poly.entity_id
_entity_poly.type
_entity_poly.pdbx_seq_one_letter_code
_entity_poly.pdbx_strand_id
1 'polypeptide(L)'
;MQLYDRTLGEWLEHWAKEIPDKEYLVYSDRNLRFTWKQLDERVDNMAKGLLSIGVTRGTHVGIWAANVPDWLTLLYACAKIGAVYVTVNTNY
;
A
#
# COMPACT_ATOMS: atom_id res chain seq x y z
N MET A 1 -12.96 -1.16 23.84
CA MET A 1 -12.08 -1.10 22.66
C MET A 1 -12.71 -1.97 21.59
N GLN A 2 -13.09 -1.40 20.45
CA GLN A 2 -13.73 -2.15 19.36
C GLN A 2 -12.63 -2.79 18.49
N LEU A 3 -12.72 -4.09 18.25
CA LEU A 3 -11.85 -4.82 17.32
C LEU A 3 -12.57 -4.95 15.97
N TYR A 4 -11.81 -4.92 14.88
CA TYR A 4 -12.33 -5.07 13.53
C TYR A 4 -11.75 -6.32 12.86
N ASP A 5 -12.60 -7.05 12.15
CA ASP A 5 -12.23 -8.21 11.32
C ASP A 5 -11.99 -7.75 9.87
N ARG A 6 -11.01 -6.87 9.70
CA ARG A 6 -10.55 -6.36 8.39
C ARG A 6 -9.04 -6.15 8.41
N THR A 7 -8.38 -6.65 7.38
CA THR A 7 -6.97 -6.39 7.06
C THR A 7 -6.75 -4.95 6.61
N LEU A 8 -5.49 -4.53 6.58
CA LEU A 8 -5.11 -3.21 6.10
C LEU A 8 -5.48 -3.00 4.61
N GLY A 9 -5.35 -4.04 3.79
CA GLY A 9 -5.78 -4.00 2.39
C GLY A 9 -7.28 -3.79 2.24
N GLU A 10 -8.09 -4.49 3.04
CA GLU A 10 -9.56 -4.34 3.03
C GLU A 10 -10.01 -2.96 3.52
N TRP A 11 -9.27 -2.34 4.44
CA TRP A 11 -9.55 -0.96 4.86
C TRP A 11 -9.28 0.06 3.75
N LEU A 12 -8.23 -0.14 2.95
CA LEU A 12 -7.98 0.71 1.77
C LEU A 12 -9.14 0.60 0.78
N GLU A 13 -9.53 -0.63 0.44
CA GLU A 13 -10.63 -0.90 -0.49
C GLU A 13 -11.97 -0.35 0.01
N HIS A 14 -12.21 -0.42 1.31
CA HIS A 14 -13.41 0.14 1.92
C HIS A 14 -13.48 1.65 1.69
N TRP A 15 -12.44 2.41 2.04
CA TRP A 15 -12.46 3.86 1.87
C TRP A 15 -12.36 4.32 0.41
N ALA A 16 -11.70 3.52 -0.45
CA ALA A 16 -11.73 3.74 -1.90
C ALA A 16 -13.14 3.62 -2.49
N LYS A 17 -14.04 2.85 -1.86
CA LYS A 17 -15.46 2.75 -2.23
C LYS A 17 -16.33 3.83 -1.56
N GLU A 18 -16.13 4.09 -0.27
CA GLU A 18 -16.98 5.02 0.48
C GLU A 18 -16.72 6.50 0.14
N ILE A 19 -15.45 6.89 -0.05
CA ILE A 19 -15.04 8.29 -0.28
C ILE A 19 -13.95 8.41 -1.37
N PRO A 20 -14.24 7.93 -2.60
CA PRO A 20 -13.24 7.71 -3.65
C PRO A 20 -12.41 8.94 -4.02
N ASP A 21 -13.02 10.12 -4.00
CA ASP A 21 -12.43 11.38 -4.47
C ASP A 21 -11.72 12.17 -3.37
N LYS A 22 -11.78 11.72 -2.11
CA LYS A 22 -11.07 12.39 -1.01
C LYS A 22 -9.58 12.09 -1.09
N GLU A 23 -8.75 13.12 -0.94
CA GLU A 23 -7.30 12.97 -0.86
C GLU A 23 -6.90 12.08 0.32
N TYR A 24 -5.93 11.20 0.08
CA TYR A 24 -5.38 10.31 1.10
C TYR A 24 -3.85 10.41 1.19
N LEU A 25 -3.13 10.42 0.06
CA LEU A 25 -1.68 10.53 0.02
C LEU A 25 -1.26 11.84 -0.66
N VAL A 26 -0.51 12.68 0.05
CA VAL A 26 -0.04 13.98 -0.45
C VAL A 26 1.45 14.13 -0.22
N TYR A 27 2.19 14.40 -1.29
CA TYR A 27 3.61 14.75 -1.29
C TYR A 27 3.76 16.16 -1.86
N SER A 28 3.95 17.14 -0.96
CA SER A 28 4.03 18.56 -1.33
C SER A 28 5.29 18.90 -2.11
N ASP A 29 6.40 18.19 -1.87
CA ASP A 29 7.70 18.37 -2.54
C ASP A 29 7.66 18.00 -4.03
N ARG A 30 6.67 17.21 -4.47
CA ARG A 30 6.58 16.66 -5.84
C ARG A 30 5.27 17.00 -6.53
N ASN A 31 4.43 17.83 -5.93
CA ASN A 31 3.06 18.11 -6.38
C ASN A 31 2.26 16.83 -6.68
N LEU A 32 2.46 15.78 -5.86
CA LEU A 32 1.84 14.48 -6.04
C LEU A 32 0.71 14.31 -5.02
N ARG A 33 -0.48 13.98 -5.53
CA ARG A 33 -1.71 13.79 -4.74
C ARG A 33 -2.42 12.56 -5.27
N PHE A 34 -2.80 11.66 -4.37
CA PHE A 34 -3.70 10.56 -4.68
C PHE A 34 -4.96 10.66 -3.81
N THR A 35 -6.10 10.54 -4.46
CA THR A 35 -7.34 10.19 -3.78
C THR A 35 -7.32 8.74 -3.30
N TRP A 36 -8.27 8.35 -2.44
CA TRP A 36 -8.43 6.97 -2.02
C TRP A 36 -8.51 6.00 -3.20
N LYS A 37 -9.36 6.32 -4.20
CA LYS A 37 -9.52 5.50 -5.40
C LYS A 37 -8.22 5.38 -6.20
N GLN A 38 -7.52 6.50 -6.40
CA GLN A 38 -6.27 6.51 -7.18
C GLN A 38 -5.16 5.70 -6.49
N LEU A 39 -5.06 5.77 -5.16
CA LEU A 39 -4.09 4.95 -4.44
C LEU A 39 -4.46 3.46 -4.52
N ASP A 40 -5.74 3.10 -4.37
CA ASP A 40 -6.20 1.72 -4.45
C ASP A 40 -5.90 1.09 -5.83
N GLU A 41 -6.19 1.81 -6.91
CA GLU A 41 -5.85 1.40 -8.28
C GLU A 41 -4.32 1.21 -8.45
N ARG A 42 -3.52 2.13 -7.89
CA ARG A 42 -2.05 2.01 -7.91
C ARG A 42 -1.58 0.78 -7.15
N VAL A 43 -2.15 0.53 -5.97
CA VAL A 43 -1.86 -0.62 -5.12
C VAL A 43 -2.22 -1.92 -5.81
N ASP A 44 -3.37 -1.99 -6.49
CA ASP A 44 -3.79 -3.16 -7.25
C ASP A 44 -2.81 -3.52 -8.36
N ASN A 45 -2.31 -2.51 -9.08
CA ASN A 45 -1.32 -2.72 -10.12
C ASN A 45 0.00 -3.25 -9.55
N MET A 46 0.45 -2.70 -8.41
CA MET A 46 1.63 -3.20 -7.69
C MET A 46 1.42 -4.65 -7.21
N ALA A 47 0.27 -4.95 -6.60
CA ALA A 47 -0.07 -6.28 -6.10
C ALA A 47 -0.08 -7.33 -7.23
N LYS A 48 -0.69 -7.01 -8.38
CA LYS A 48 -0.67 -7.87 -9.57
C LYS A 48 0.74 -8.11 -10.09
N GLY A 49 1.60 -7.07 -10.10
CA GLY A 49 3.01 -7.19 -10.47
C GLY A 49 3.81 -8.06 -9.51
N LEU A 50 3.58 -7.93 -8.20
CA LEU A 50 4.23 -8.78 -7.19
C LEU A 50 3.83 -10.26 -7.35
N LEU A 51 2.53 -10.52 -7.54
CA LEU A 51 2.02 -11.87 -7.80
C LEU A 51 2.63 -12.47 -9.07
N SER A 52 2.82 -11.67 -10.14
CA SER A 52 3.37 -12.18 -11.40
C SER A 52 4.84 -12.57 -11.31
N ILE A 53 5.59 -12.03 -10.34
CA ILE A 53 6.98 -12.42 -10.06
C ILE A 53 7.12 -13.43 -8.90
N GLY A 54 6.01 -14.02 -8.45
CA GLY A 54 6.01 -15.11 -7.47
C GLY A 54 6.01 -14.67 -6.00
N VAL A 55 5.74 -13.39 -5.70
CA VAL A 55 5.48 -12.96 -4.33
C VAL A 55 4.08 -13.43 -3.94
N THR A 56 3.98 -14.19 -2.86
CA THR A 56 2.74 -14.84 -2.43
C THR A 56 2.53 -14.63 -0.94
N ARG A 57 1.43 -15.20 -0.41
CA ARG A 57 1.13 -15.14 1.02
C ARG A 57 2.30 -15.67 1.85
N GLY A 58 2.75 -14.88 2.82
CA GLY A 58 3.88 -15.21 3.70
C GLY A 58 5.27 -14.88 3.11
N THR A 59 5.39 -14.51 1.83
CA THR A 59 6.66 -14.00 1.29
C THR A 59 7.06 -12.72 2.02
N HIS A 60 8.32 -12.64 2.45
CA HIS A 60 8.86 -11.44 3.08
C HIS A 60 9.44 -10.52 2.01
N VAL A 61 8.93 -9.29 1.93
CA VAL A 61 9.32 -8.29 0.95
C VAL A 61 9.99 -7.13 1.68
N GLY A 62 11.31 -7.02 1.49
CA GLY A 62 12.11 -5.93 2.04
C GLY A 62 11.93 -4.64 1.23
N ILE A 63 11.75 -3.51 1.93
CA ILE A 63 11.86 -2.18 1.34
C ILE A 63 12.99 -1.41 2.01
N TRP A 64 13.91 -0.93 1.18
CA TRP A 64 14.97 -0.01 1.57
C TRP A 64 14.81 1.27 0.77
N ALA A 65 14.07 2.21 1.34
CA ALA A 65 13.72 3.46 0.67
C ALA A 65 13.49 4.56 1.71
N ALA A 66 13.74 5.80 1.29
CA ALA A 66 13.34 6.99 2.05
C ALA A 66 11.81 7.17 2.00
N ASN A 67 11.31 8.31 2.48
CA ASN A 67 9.90 8.68 2.38
C ASN A 67 9.52 8.97 0.92
N VAL A 68 9.08 7.92 0.23
CA VAL A 68 8.61 7.95 -1.17
C VAL A 68 7.21 7.35 -1.25
N PRO A 69 6.37 7.76 -2.22
CA PRO A 69 5.00 7.25 -2.36
C PRO A 69 4.92 5.72 -2.50
N ASP A 70 5.93 5.12 -3.13
CA ASP A 70 6.04 3.67 -3.32
C ASP A 70 6.20 2.91 -2.01
N TRP A 71 6.66 3.57 -0.95
CA TRP A 71 6.74 2.96 0.37
C TRP A 71 5.35 2.53 0.86
N LEU A 72 4.37 3.44 0.77
CA LEU A 72 3.00 3.17 1.16
C LEU A 72 2.28 2.30 0.14
N THR A 73 2.57 2.49 -1.15
CA THR A 73 2.00 1.65 -2.22
C THR A 73 2.38 0.18 -2.01
N LEU A 74 3.65 -0.11 -1.70
CA LEU A 74 4.14 -1.45 -1.47
C LEU A 74 3.59 -2.06 -0.17
N LEU A 75 3.46 -1.26 0.89
CA LEU A 75 2.85 -1.70 2.15
C LEU A 75 1.43 -2.27 1.90
N TYR A 76 0.58 -1.49 1.23
CA TYR A 76 -0.79 -1.91 0.94
C TYR A 76 -0.83 -3.08 -0.06
N ALA A 77 0.05 -3.10 -1.06
CA ALA A 77 0.12 -4.19 -2.02
C ALA A 77 0.47 -5.51 -1.33
N CYS A 78 1.47 -5.51 -0.46
CA CYS A 78 1.82 -6.67 0.37
C CYS A 78 0.67 -7.08 1.27
N ALA A 79 0.01 -6.12 1.93
CA ALA A 79 -1.13 -6.40 2.80
C ALA A 79 -2.31 -7.05 2.04
N LYS A 80 -2.63 -6.60 0.82
CA LYS A 80 -3.70 -7.17 -0.01
C LYS A 80 -3.43 -8.63 -0.41
N ILE A 81 -2.18 -8.97 -0.71
CA ILE A 81 -1.81 -10.33 -1.17
C ILE A 81 -1.37 -11.24 -0.02
N GLY A 82 -1.37 -10.75 1.21
CA GLY A 82 -0.92 -11.48 2.41
C GLY A 82 0.59 -11.69 2.49
N ALA A 83 1.38 -10.88 1.79
CA ALA A 83 2.83 -10.86 1.93
C ALA A 83 3.26 -10.05 3.18
N VAL A 84 4.45 -10.31 3.68
CA VAL A 84 5.01 -9.65 4.86
C VAL A 84 5.86 -8.46 4.40
N TYR A 85 5.47 -7.27 4.81
CA TYR A 85 6.20 -6.03 4.52
C TYR A 85 7.31 -5.81 5.55
N VAL A 86 8.57 -5.78 5.11
CA VAL A 86 9.74 -5.64 5.98
C VAL A 86 10.45 -4.32 5.68
N THR A 87 10.49 -3.43 6.67
CA THR A 87 11.14 -2.11 6.53
C THR A 87 12.61 -2.19 6.87
N VAL A 88 13.46 -1.56 6.05
CA VAL A 88 14.90 -1.44 6.30
C VAL A 88 15.24 0.04 6.42
N ASN A 89 15.89 0.43 7.52
CA ASN A 89 16.30 1.82 7.74
C ASN A 89 17.37 2.21 6.72
N THR A 90 17.25 3.40 6.13
CA THR A 90 18.22 3.89 5.14
C THR A 90 19.53 4.40 5.73
N ASN A 91 19.65 4.45 7.06
CA ASN A 91 20.86 4.86 7.77
C ASN A 91 21.74 3.68 8.22
N TYR A 92 21.38 2.43 7.87
CA TYR A 92 22.24 1.26 8.10
C TYR A 92 23.42 1.23 7.11
#